data_AF-A0A1G1SS16-F1
#
_entry.id   AF-A0A1G1SS16-F1
#
_cell.length_a   1.000
_cell.length_b   1.000
_cell.length_c   1.000
_cell.angle_alpha   90.00
_cell.angle_beta   90.00
_cell.angle_gamma   90.00
#
_symmetry.space_group_name_H-M   'P 1'
#
loop_
_entity.id
_entity.type
_entity.pdbx_description
1 polymer ?
#
loop_
_entity_poly.entity_id
_entity_poly.type
_entity_poly.pdbx_seq_one_letter_code
_entity_poly.pdbx_strand_id
1 'polypeptide(L)'
;MVSTTAQVKLGILDKYGQLGPYTATFVVHNERTGKDYLLIKDLAPGQTGVDVMFPTDPSDPNYFKTDTGEAASATPGRYTWECRVKGVKAVGGRFDLPEVGNDVTIITR
;
A
#
# COMPACT_ATOMS: atom_id res chain seq x y z
N MET A 1 -25.88 5.73 1.35
CA MET A 1 -24.94 4.61 1.60
C MET A 1 -23.54 5.16 1.45
N VAL A 2 -22.73 5.17 2.51
CA VAL A 2 -21.31 5.60 2.47
C VAL A 2 -20.47 4.34 2.42
N SER A 3 -19.85 4.06 1.28
CA SER A 3 -18.84 3.00 1.18
C SER A 3 -17.50 3.59 1.59
N THR A 4 -17.02 3.28 2.79
CA THR A 4 -15.68 3.69 3.23
C THR A 4 -14.74 2.53 2.93
N THR A 5 -13.92 2.67 1.89
CA THR A 5 -12.88 1.67 1.61
C THR A 5 -11.76 1.86 2.62
N ALA A 6 -11.41 0.82 3.38
CA ALA A 6 -10.27 0.87 4.29
C ALA A 6 -8.98 1.07 3.48
N GLN A 7 -8.15 2.00 3.93
CA GLN A 7 -6.86 2.31 3.31
C GLN A 7 -5.76 2.36 4.36
N VAL A 8 -4.57 1.96 3.97
CA VAL A 8 -3.37 1.94 4.80
C VAL A 8 -2.29 2.77 4.11
N LYS A 9 -1.66 3.65 4.89
CA LYS A 9 -0.54 4.46 4.42
C LYS A 9 0.77 3.71 4.65
N LEU A 10 1.53 3.49 3.59
CA LEU A 10 2.83 2.82 3.60
C LEU A 10 3.88 3.84 3.17
N GLY A 11 5.08 3.80 3.74
CA GLY A 11 6.06 4.84 3.47
C GLY A 11 7.49 4.40 3.67
N ILE A 12 8.39 5.11 3.00
CA ILE A 12 9.83 5.04 3.20
C ILE A 12 10.37 6.44 3.41
N LEU A 13 11.30 6.57 4.35
CA LEU A 13 12.04 7.81 4.60
C LEU A 13 13.53 7.48 4.72
N ASP A 14 14.31 7.99 3.79
CA ASP A 14 15.75 8.14 3.90
C ASP A 14 16.08 9.27 4.87
N LYS A 15 16.23 8.91 6.14
CA LYS A 15 16.52 9.85 7.23
C LYS A 15 17.78 10.69 7.01
N TYR A 16 18.76 10.19 6.25
CA TYR A 16 20.06 10.83 6.08
C TYR A 16 20.26 11.42 4.68
N GLY A 17 19.31 11.23 3.76
CA GLY A 17 19.41 11.71 2.37
C GLY A 17 20.60 11.12 1.60
N GLN A 18 21.08 9.94 2.00
CA GLN A 18 22.28 9.32 1.44
C GLN A 18 22.00 8.46 0.21
N LEU A 19 20.73 8.09 -0.02
CA LEU A 19 20.35 7.26 -1.16
C LEU A 19 20.38 8.02 -2.49
N GLY A 20 20.29 9.36 -2.45
CA GLY A 20 20.17 10.19 -3.65
C GLY A 20 18.82 9.95 -4.37
N PRO A 21 18.73 10.12 -5.70
CA PRO A 21 17.56 9.67 -6.44
C PRO A 21 17.49 8.13 -6.44
N TYR A 22 16.31 7.57 -6.16
CA TYR A 22 16.12 6.12 -6.13
C TYR A 22 14.71 5.69 -6.54
N THR A 23 14.60 4.45 -7.00
CA THR A 23 13.32 3.79 -7.25
C THR A 23 12.92 2.96 -6.02
N ALA A 24 11.74 3.24 -5.50
CA ALA A 24 11.09 2.51 -4.41
C ALA A 24 10.06 1.53 -4.99
N THR A 25 10.22 0.24 -4.72
CA THR A 25 9.23 -0.78 -5.07
C THR A 25 8.50 -1.22 -3.82
N PHE A 26 7.23 -0.84 -3.70
CA PHE A 26 6.35 -1.32 -2.64
C PHE A 26 5.73 -2.64 -3.07
N VAL A 27 5.85 -3.65 -2.22
CA VAL A 27 5.22 -4.96 -2.40
C VAL A 27 4.30 -5.19 -1.20
N VAL A 28 3.03 -5.47 -1.47
CA VAL A 28 2.04 -5.84 -0.46
C VAL A 28 1.60 -7.26 -0.75
N HIS A 29 1.88 -8.16 0.19
CA HIS A 29 1.50 -9.56 0.13
C HIS A 29 0.22 -9.78 0.94
N ASN A 30 -0.81 -10.33 0.29
CA ASN A 30 -2.02 -10.77 0.96
C ASN A 30 -1.84 -12.22 1.43
N GLU A 31 -1.70 -12.44 2.75
CA GLU A 31 -1.46 -13.77 3.31
C GLU A 31 -2.64 -14.73 3.09
N ARG A 32 -3.85 -14.20 2.87
CA ARG A 32 -5.05 -15.00 2.65
C ARG A 32 -5.13 -15.55 1.24
N THR A 33 -4.81 -14.73 0.23
CA THR A 33 -4.90 -15.12 -1.19
C THR A 33 -3.57 -15.55 -1.79
N GLY A 34 -2.46 -15.28 -1.10
CA GLY A 34 -1.10 -15.48 -1.59
C GLY A 34 -0.68 -14.50 -2.69
N LYS A 35 -1.51 -13.48 -3.00
CA LYS A 35 -1.24 -12.51 -4.07
C LYS A 35 -0.29 -11.42 -3.61
N ASP A 36 0.63 -11.07 -4.49
CA ASP A 36 1.50 -9.90 -4.35
C ASP A 36 0.99 -8.75 -5.22
N TYR A 37 0.90 -7.57 -4.62
CA TYR A 37 0.56 -6.33 -5.30
C TYR A 37 1.75 -5.37 -5.25
N LEU A 38 2.10 -4.80 -6.38
CA LEU A 38 3.27 -3.97 -6.56
C LEU A 38 2.88 -2.54 -6.93
N LEU A 39 3.63 -1.58 -6.40
CA LEU A 39 3.63 -0.19 -6.82
C LEU A 39 5.08 0.31 -6.87
N ILE A 40 5.46 0.93 -7.99
CA ILE A 40 6.81 1.47 -8.20
C ILE A 40 6.72 3.00 -8.18
N LYS A 41 7.60 3.63 -7.42
CA LYS A 41 7.73 5.09 -7.33
C LYS A 41 9.17 5.50 -7.53
N ASP A 42 9.40 6.40 -8.48
CA ASP A 42 10.70 7.05 -8.65
C ASP A 42 10.75 8.31 -7.78
N LEU A 43 11.82 8.45 -7.00
CA LEU A 43 12.09 9.62 -6.19
C LEU A 43 13.18 10.47 -6.84
N ALA A 44 12.85 11.73 -7.08
CA ALA A 44 13.73 12.71 -7.68
C ALA A 44 14.82 13.18 -6.69
N PRO A 45 15.92 13.79 -7.18
CA PRO A 45 16.91 14.41 -6.31
C PRO A 45 16.26 15.40 -5.33
N GLY A 46 16.59 15.27 -4.03
CA GLY A 46 16.00 16.09 -2.96
C GLY A 46 14.71 15.52 -2.34
N GLN A 47 14.12 14.47 -2.92
CA GLN A 47 13.05 13.72 -2.26
C GLN A 47 13.66 12.63 -1.37
N THR A 48 13.54 12.81 -0.06
CA THR A 48 14.07 11.88 0.94
C THR A 48 13.12 10.75 1.28
N GLY A 49 11.90 10.74 0.72
CA GLY A 49 10.91 9.73 1.07
C GLY A 49 9.63 9.88 0.28
N VAL A 50 8.80 8.85 0.35
CA VAL A 50 7.48 8.82 -0.28
C VAL A 50 6.54 7.98 0.55
N ASP A 51 5.30 8.45 0.64
CA ASP A 51 4.18 7.70 1.17
C ASP A 51 3.23 7.29 0.04
N VAL A 52 2.64 6.10 0.16
CA VAL A 52 1.67 5.53 -0.78
C VAL A 52 0.47 4.97 -0.02
N MET A 53 -0.69 4.90 -0.68
CA MET A 53 -1.92 4.41 -0.08
C MET A 53 -2.29 3.04 -0.65
N PHE A 54 -2.53 2.06 0.21
CA PHE A 54 -2.97 0.72 -0.19
C PHE A 54 -4.38 0.40 0.33
N PRO A 55 -5.30 -0.11 -0.51
CA PRO A 55 -5.24 -0.05 -1.97
C PRO A 55 -5.47 1.39 -2.47
N THR A 56 -5.16 1.62 -3.75
CA THR A 56 -5.51 2.86 -4.48
C THR A 56 -6.53 2.52 -5.56
N ASP A 57 -7.36 3.50 -5.94
CA ASP A 57 -8.29 3.35 -7.05
C ASP A 57 -7.53 3.10 -8.37
N PRO A 58 -7.97 2.17 -9.25
CA PRO A 58 -7.30 1.90 -10.52
C PRO A 58 -7.28 3.08 -11.51
N SER A 59 -8.12 4.09 -11.30
CA SER A 59 -8.07 5.36 -12.05
C SER A 59 -6.86 6.23 -11.69
N ASP A 60 -6.23 6.00 -10.52
CA ASP A 60 -4.97 6.64 -10.17
C ASP A 60 -3.83 5.94 -10.93
N PRO A 61 -2.94 6.67 -11.61
CA PRO A 61 -1.78 6.06 -12.27
C PRO A 61 -0.82 5.34 -11.31
N ASN A 62 -0.89 5.62 -10.01
CA ASN A 62 -0.04 5.06 -8.95
C ASN A 62 -0.79 4.02 -8.10
N TYR A 63 -1.56 3.16 -8.74
CA TYR A 63 -2.27 2.07 -8.07
C TYR A 63 -1.43 0.81 -7.93
N PHE A 64 -1.72 0.04 -6.89
CA PHE A 64 -1.13 -1.27 -6.67
C PHE A 64 -1.74 -2.31 -7.59
N LYS A 65 -0.90 -3.14 -8.22
CA LYS A 65 -1.35 -4.20 -9.12
C LYS A 65 -0.51 -5.46 -9.05
N THR A 66 -1.11 -6.60 -9.39
CA THR A 66 -0.38 -7.87 -9.58
C THR A 66 0.53 -7.82 -10.80
N ASP A 67 1.37 -8.84 -10.95
CA ASP A 67 2.15 -9.12 -12.17
C ASP A 67 1.27 -9.24 -13.43
N THR A 68 0.05 -9.76 -13.26
CA THR A 68 -0.98 -9.91 -14.29
C THR A 68 -1.79 -8.63 -14.54
N GLY A 69 -1.53 -7.54 -13.80
CA GLY A 69 -2.19 -6.25 -13.97
C GLY A 69 -3.51 -6.08 -13.22
N GLU A 70 -3.89 -7.05 -12.38
CA GLU A 70 -5.08 -6.96 -11.52
C GLU A 70 -4.87 -5.92 -10.43
N ALA A 71 -5.78 -4.95 -10.33
CA ALA A 71 -5.70 -3.92 -9.30
C ALA A 71 -5.93 -4.49 -7.89
N ALA A 72 -5.22 -3.94 -6.92
CA ALA A 72 -5.42 -4.25 -5.51
C ALA A 72 -6.80 -3.79 -5.04
N SER A 73 -7.41 -4.58 -4.14
CA SER A 73 -8.66 -4.24 -3.47
C SER A 73 -8.55 -4.48 -1.96
N ALA A 74 -9.32 -3.72 -1.18
CA ALA A 74 -9.33 -3.77 0.27
C ALA A 74 -10.16 -4.98 0.73
N THR A 75 -9.59 -6.18 0.56
CA THR A 75 -10.21 -7.42 1.02
C THR A 75 -9.89 -7.66 2.50
N PRO A 76 -10.79 -8.24 3.29
CA PRO A 76 -10.46 -8.58 4.67
C PRO A 76 -9.38 -9.66 4.75
N GLY A 77 -8.40 -9.44 5.63
CA GLY A 77 -7.29 -10.38 5.82
C GLY A 77 -6.04 -9.76 6.41
N ARG A 78 -5.01 -10.60 6.55
CA ARG A 78 -3.68 -10.19 6.98
C ARG A 78 -2.80 -9.87 5.78
N TYR A 79 -2.01 -8.82 5.94
CA TYR A 79 -1.10 -8.35 4.92
C TYR A 79 0.29 -8.14 5.50
N THR A 80 1.30 -8.49 4.71
CA THR A 80 2.66 -7.99 4.93
C THR A 80 3.02 -7.06 3.81
N TRP A 81 3.92 -6.12 4.10
CA TRP A 81 4.42 -5.23 3.08
C TRP A 81 5.89 -4.95 3.28
N GLU A 82 6.53 -4.60 2.17
CA GLU A 82 7.89 -4.08 2.18
C GLU A 82 8.11 -3.08 1.06
N CYS A 83 9.01 -2.15 1.33
CA CYS A 83 9.59 -1.28 0.32
C CYS A 83 11.01 -1.76 0.03
N ARG A 84 11.29 -2.03 -1.25
CA ARG A 84 12.61 -2.39 -1.74
C ARG A 84 13.24 -1.18 -2.44
N VAL A 85 14.50 -0.92 -2.15
CA VAL A 85 15.33 0.06 -2.84
C VAL A 85 16.51 -0.68 -3.45
N LYS A 86 16.74 -0.53 -4.75
CA LYS A 86 17.77 -1.29 -5.50
C LYS A 86 17.65 -2.81 -5.30
N GLY A 87 16.41 -3.32 -5.20
CA GLY A 87 16.11 -4.75 -4.98
C GLY A 87 16.29 -5.24 -3.54
N VAL A 88 16.80 -4.42 -2.62
CA VAL A 88 17.01 -4.78 -1.22
C VAL A 88 15.88 -4.21 -0.36
N LYS A 89 15.38 -5.01 0.58
CA LYS A 89 14.37 -4.56 1.55
C LYS A 89 14.93 -3.42 2.41
N ALA A 90 14.30 -2.26 2.30
CA ALA A 90 14.66 -1.06 3.07
C ALA A 90 13.77 -0.87 4.31
N VAL A 91 12.47 -1.14 4.18
CA VAL A 91 11.50 -1.08 5.28
C VAL A 91 10.35 -2.04 5.00
N GLY A 92 9.59 -2.39 6.04
CA GLY A 92 8.36 -3.15 5.87
C GLY A 92 7.58 -3.25 7.16
N GLY A 93 6.46 -3.95 7.09
CA GLY A 93 5.58 -4.16 8.23
C GLY A 93 4.46 -5.13 7.91
N ARG A 94 3.45 -5.12 8.77
CA ARG A 94 2.23 -5.90 8.63
C ARG A 94 1.04 -5.05 9.04
N PHE A 95 -0.11 -5.36 8.47
CA PHE A 95 -1.39 -4.77 8.86
C PHE A 95 -2.53 -5.76 8.60
N ASP A 96 -3.65 -5.53 9.25
CA ASP A 96 -4.86 -6.32 9.09
C ASP A 96 -5.96 -5.41 8.54
N LEU A 97 -6.64 -5.85 7.49
CA LEU A 97 -7.89 -5.23 7.05
C LEU A 97 -9.05 -6.01 7.68
N PRO A 98 -9.86 -5.38 8.54
CA PRO A 98 -10.88 -6.08 9.29
C PRO A 98 -12.07 -6.46 8.39
N GLU A 99 -12.82 -7.49 8.78
CA GLU A 99 -14.01 -7.96 8.05
C GLU A 99 -15.21 -7.01 8.11
N VAL A 100 -15.14 -5.92 8.88
CA VAL A 100 -16.33 -5.12 9.21
C VAL A 100 -16.96 -4.42 8.01
N GLY A 101 -18.13 -4.92 7.62
CA GLY A 101 -19.24 -4.10 7.17
C GLY A 101 -19.91 -3.45 8.38
N ASN A 102 -19.64 -2.17 8.63
CA ASN A 102 -20.40 -1.42 9.62
C ASN A 102 -21.71 -0.93 8.98
N ASP A 103 -22.76 -1.73 9.07
CA ASP A 103 -24.13 -1.22 9.03
C ASP A 103 -24.39 -0.50 10.37
N VAL A 104 -24.14 0.81 10.40
CA VAL A 104 -24.57 1.65 11.51
C VAL A 104 -26.08 1.86 11.36
N THR A 105 -26.88 1.05 12.04
CA THR A 105 -28.31 1.35 12.21
C THR A 105 -28.45 2.38 13.34
N ILE A 106 -28.67 3.64 12.97
CA ILE A 106 -29.05 4.67 13.96
C ILE A 106 -30.51 4.40 14.34
N ILE A 107 -30.73 3.86 15.53
CA ILE A 107 -32.07 3.82 16.15
C ILE A 107 -32.26 5.16 16.86
N THR A 108 -32.90 6.11 16.21
CA THR A 108 -33.46 7.28 16.90
C THR A 108 -34.68 6.83 17.70
N ARG A 109 -34.66 7.07 19.02
CA ARG A 109 -35.86 7.00 19.88
C ARG A 109 -36.69 8.26 19.72
#